data_AF-A0A7J7SQS9-F1
#
_entry.id   AF-A0A7J7SQS9-F1
#
_cell.length_a   1.000
_cell.length_b   1.000
_cell.length_c   1.000
_cell.angle_alpha   90.00
_cell.angle_beta   90.00
_cell.angle_gamma   90.00
#
_symmetry.space_group_name_H-M   'P 1'
#
loop_
_entity.id
_entity.type
_entity.pdbx_description
1 polymer ?
#
loop_
_entity_poly.entity_id
_entity_poly.type
_entity_poly.pdbx_seq_one_letter_code
_entity_poly.pdbx_strand_id
1 'polypeptide(L)'
;MEMDNHMSDKDESCYDNAEAAFSDDEEDLNSKGKKREFRFHPIKETVVEEPVDITPYLDQLDESLRDKVLQLQKGSDTEAQCEVMQEIVDQVLEEDFDSEQLSVLASCLQELFKAHFRGEVLPEEVTEESLEESVGKPLYLIFRNLCQMQEDNSSFSLLLDLLSELYQRQPKIGYHLLYYLRASKAAAGKMNLYESFAQATQLGDLHTCLMMDMKACQEDDVRLLCHLTPSIYTEFPDETLRSGELLNMIVAVIDSAQLQELVCHVMMGNLVMFRKDSVLNILIQSLEWETFEQYCAWQLFLAHNIPLETIIPILQHLKYKEHPEALSCLLLQLRREKPSEEMVKMVLSRPCHPDDQFTTSILRHWCMKHDELLAEHIKSLLIKNNSLPRKRQSLRSSSSKLAQLTLEQILEHLDNLRLNLTNTKQNFFSQTPILQALQHVQASCDEAHKMKFSDLFSLAEEYEDSSTKPPKSRRKAALSSPRSRKNATQPPNAEEESGSSSASEEEDTKPKPTKRKRKGSSAVGSDSD
;
A
#
# COMPACT_ATOMS: atom_id res chain seq x y z
N MET A 1 54.98 -9.61 31.03
CA MET A 1 56.31 -9.25 30.53
C MET A 1 56.09 -8.53 29.23
N GLU A 2 56.03 -7.20 29.33
CA GLU A 2 56.06 -6.29 28.20
C GLU A 2 57.47 -6.27 27.58
N MET A 3 57.55 -5.93 26.30
CA MET A 3 58.69 -5.20 25.73
C MET A 3 58.19 -4.28 24.61
N ASP A 4 57.99 -3.01 24.95
CA ASP A 4 58.01 -1.91 23.99
C ASP A 4 59.44 -1.66 23.49
N ASN A 5 59.60 -1.18 22.25
CA ASN A 5 60.64 -0.20 21.91
C ASN A 5 60.42 0.52 20.56
N HIS A 6 59.54 1.51 20.60
CA HIS A 6 59.69 2.90 20.12
C HIS A 6 60.79 3.30 19.09
N MET A 7 60.42 4.29 18.25
CA MET A 7 61.24 5.25 17.47
C MET A 7 61.89 4.72 16.16
N SER A 8 61.97 5.49 15.06
CA SER A 8 61.86 6.96 14.89
C SER A 8 61.35 7.38 13.50
N ASP A 9 60.79 8.59 13.38
CA ASP A 9 60.34 9.19 12.11
C ASP A 9 61.47 9.61 11.17
N LYS A 10 61.17 9.63 9.86
CA LYS A 10 61.59 10.72 8.94
C LYS A 10 60.86 10.68 7.61
N ASP A 11 60.51 11.87 7.12
CA ASP A 11 59.95 12.11 5.79
C ASP A 11 61.00 11.89 4.69
N GLU A 12 60.55 11.42 3.52
CA GLU A 12 60.88 12.11 2.27
C GLU A 12 59.76 11.88 1.24
N SER A 13 59.49 12.88 0.39
CA SER A 13 58.40 12.83 -0.58
C SER A 13 58.90 12.47 -1.98
N CYS A 14 58.10 11.71 -2.72
CA CYS A 14 58.24 11.61 -4.16
C CYS A 14 56.85 11.50 -4.79
N TYR A 15 56.42 12.57 -5.47
CA TYR A 15 55.35 12.49 -6.46
C TYR A 15 55.91 11.74 -7.68
N ASP A 16 55.09 10.91 -8.32
CA ASP A 16 55.37 10.45 -9.68
C ASP A 16 54.09 10.54 -10.52
N ASN A 17 54.18 11.19 -11.68
CA ASN A 17 53.02 11.56 -12.50
C ASN A 17 52.76 10.49 -13.56
N ALA A 18 51.83 9.58 -13.29
CA ALA A 18 51.28 8.69 -14.32
C ALA A 18 50.10 9.37 -15.04
N GLU A 19 50.39 10.04 -16.17
CA GLU A 19 49.35 10.62 -17.02
C GLU A 19 48.44 9.54 -17.63
N ALA A 20 47.13 9.70 -17.47
CA ALA A 20 46.13 8.80 -18.06
C ALA A 20 45.92 9.13 -19.55
N ALA A 21 46.75 8.55 -20.42
CA ALA A 21 46.58 8.67 -21.86
C ALA A 21 45.31 7.96 -22.35
N PHE A 22 44.44 8.68 -23.05
CA PHE A 22 43.32 8.09 -23.77
C PHE A 22 43.81 7.41 -25.05
N SER A 23 43.38 6.17 -25.30
CA SER A 23 43.59 5.48 -26.57
C SER A 23 42.43 5.85 -27.50
N ASP A 24 42.73 6.59 -28.56
CA ASP A 24 41.78 7.02 -29.58
C ASP A 24 42.05 6.22 -30.87
N ASP A 25 41.12 5.34 -31.23
CA ASP A 25 41.13 4.53 -32.46
C ASP A 25 39.68 4.50 -32.99
N GLU A 26 39.43 5.28 -34.05
CA GLU A 26 38.16 5.39 -34.77
C GLU A 26 38.00 4.28 -35.83
N GLU A 27 36.87 3.55 -35.87
CA GLU A 27 36.24 3.15 -37.14
C GLU A 27 34.77 2.64 -37.00
N ASP A 28 33.86 3.43 -37.58
CA ASP A 28 32.56 3.12 -38.20
C ASP A 28 31.47 2.20 -37.57
N LEU A 29 30.48 2.89 -36.97
CA LEU A 29 29.07 2.94 -37.46
C LEU A 29 28.33 1.65 -37.91
N ASN A 30 27.57 1.03 -37.01
CA ASN A 30 26.09 0.94 -37.17
C ASN A 30 25.31 0.35 -35.97
N SER A 31 24.43 1.14 -35.34
CA SER A 31 22.99 0.80 -35.20
C SER A 31 22.21 1.78 -34.29
N LYS A 32 21.17 2.39 -34.89
CA LYS A 32 19.93 2.95 -34.29
C LYS A 32 19.97 3.22 -32.77
N GLY A 33 20.36 4.44 -32.38
CA GLY A 33 20.42 4.84 -30.98
C GLY A 33 19.05 4.92 -30.27
N LYS A 34 19.04 4.51 -29.00
CA LYS A 34 18.15 5.12 -27.99
C LYS A 34 18.83 6.40 -27.48
N LYS A 35 18.08 7.49 -27.31
CA LYS A 35 18.60 8.68 -26.63
C LYS A 35 18.96 8.29 -25.18
N ARG A 36 20.11 8.76 -24.68
CA ARG A 36 20.32 8.85 -23.23
C ARG A 36 19.45 9.99 -22.73
N GLU A 37 18.46 9.69 -21.91
CA GLU A 37 17.72 10.71 -21.17
C GLU A 37 18.62 11.19 -20.03
N PHE A 38 19.36 12.26 -20.31
CA PHE A 38 19.87 13.11 -19.25
C PHE A 38 18.66 13.69 -18.53
N ARG A 39 18.41 13.23 -17.28
CA ARG A 39 17.51 13.92 -16.35
C ARG A 39 18.11 15.29 -16.04
N PHE A 40 17.83 16.26 -16.91
CA PHE A 40 18.05 17.68 -16.64
C PHE A 40 17.35 17.98 -15.33
N HIS A 41 18.14 18.19 -14.28
CA HIS A 41 17.65 18.95 -13.14
C HIS A 41 17.31 20.33 -13.69
N PRO A 42 16.17 20.94 -13.35
CA PRO A 42 15.90 22.32 -13.72
C PRO A 42 17.10 23.16 -13.26
N ILE A 43 17.73 23.86 -14.20
CA ILE A 43 18.62 24.96 -13.84
C ILE A 43 17.72 25.89 -13.03
N LYS A 44 18.03 26.13 -11.74
CA LYS A 44 17.31 27.14 -10.94
C LYS A 44 17.43 28.45 -11.72
N GLU A 45 16.35 28.79 -12.43
CA GLU A 45 16.36 29.88 -13.38
C GLU A 45 16.64 31.15 -12.58
N THR A 46 17.60 31.96 -13.03
CA THR A 46 17.91 33.23 -12.36
C THR A 46 16.81 34.22 -12.71
N VAL A 47 15.63 33.98 -12.13
CA VAL A 47 14.44 34.80 -12.25
C VAL A 47 14.83 36.21 -11.83
N VAL A 48 14.82 37.12 -12.79
CA VAL A 48 14.97 38.55 -12.51
C VAL A 48 13.83 38.94 -11.58
N GLU A 49 14.16 39.54 -10.44
CA GLU A 49 13.16 40.11 -9.55
C GLU A 49 12.44 41.26 -10.27
N GLU A 50 11.30 40.95 -10.88
CA GLU A 50 10.33 41.95 -11.27
C GLU A 50 9.94 42.74 -10.01
N PRO A 51 10.05 44.08 -10.02
CA PRO A 51 9.69 44.88 -8.86
C PRO A 51 8.21 44.67 -8.55
N VAL A 52 7.88 44.47 -7.27
CA VAL A 52 6.51 44.23 -6.80
C VAL A 52 5.61 45.42 -7.15
N ASP A 53 4.80 45.27 -8.21
CA ASP A 53 3.90 46.30 -8.70
C ASP A 53 2.45 46.02 -8.27
N ILE A 54 2.13 46.48 -7.05
CA ILE A 54 0.76 46.50 -6.52
C ILE A 54 -0.04 47.74 -6.95
N THR A 55 0.55 48.67 -7.73
CA THR A 55 -0.10 49.91 -8.19
C THR A 55 -1.48 49.68 -8.83
N PRO A 56 -1.70 48.70 -9.74
CA PRO A 56 -3.02 48.51 -10.35
C PRO A 56 -4.12 48.08 -9.34
N TYR A 57 -3.75 47.57 -8.17
CA TYR A 57 -4.70 47.13 -7.13
C TYR A 57 -4.84 48.17 -6.01
N LEU A 58 -3.78 48.92 -5.68
CA LEU A 58 -3.80 49.98 -4.66
C LEU A 58 -4.82 51.10 -4.92
N ASP A 59 -5.14 51.40 -6.17
CA ASP A 59 -6.17 52.40 -6.54
C ASP A 59 -7.62 51.88 -6.40
N GLN A 60 -7.80 50.59 -6.06
CA GLN A 60 -9.10 49.96 -5.81
C GLN A 60 -9.34 49.69 -4.30
N LEU A 61 -8.32 49.86 -3.45
CA LEU A 61 -8.44 49.75 -2.00
C LEU A 61 -8.92 51.07 -1.37
N ASP A 62 -9.73 50.96 -0.31
CA ASP A 62 -10.04 52.07 0.58
C ASP A 62 -8.77 52.66 1.22
N GLU A 63 -8.73 53.98 1.49
CA GLU A 63 -7.51 54.68 1.94
C GLU A 63 -6.85 54.04 3.17
N SER A 64 -7.64 53.53 4.13
CA SER A 64 -7.13 52.85 5.33
C SER A 64 -6.41 51.53 5.03
N LEU A 65 -6.97 50.69 4.15
CA LEU A 65 -6.35 49.45 3.69
C LEU A 65 -5.14 49.75 2.80
N ARG A 66 -5.27 50.73 1.90
CA ARG A 66 -4.23 51.18 0.99
C ARG A 66 -2.98 51.63 1.74
N ASP A 67 -3.12 52.46 2.77
CA ASP A 67 -1.99 52.94 3.58
C ASP A 67 -1.35 51.80 4.37
N LYS A 68 -2.13 50.89 4.97
CA LYS A 68 -1.60 49.68 5.64
C LYS A 68 -0.82 48.78 4.67
N VAL A 69 -1.36 48.50 3.48
CA VAL A 69 -0.69 47.70 2.44
C VAL A 69 0.59 48.39 1.93
N LEU A 70 0.58 49.72 1.79
CA LEU A 70 1.76 50.52 1.47
C LEU A 70 2.79 50.58 2.62
N GLN A 71 2.37 50.44 3.88
CA GLN A 71 3.27 50.32 5.03
C GLN A 71 3.89 48.92 5.10
N LEU A 72 3.11 47.87 4.81
CA LEU A 72 3.59 46.49 4.70
C LEU A 72 4.68 46.35 3.63
N GLN A 73 4.50 46.97 2.46
CA GLN A 73 5.52 47.01 1.40
C GLN A 73 6.82 47.73 1.82
N LYS A 74 6.74 48.67 2.77
CA LYS A 74 7.88 49.49 3.25
C LYS A 74 8.53 48.94 4.51
N GLY A 75 7.96 47.91 5.13
CA GLY A 75 8.48 47.31 6.37
C GLY A 75 9.89 46.76 6.16
N SER A 76 10.85 47.26 6.94
CA SER A 76 12.28 46.93 6.83
C SER A 76 12.64 45.50 7.23
N ASP A 77 11.77 44.85 7.99
CA ASP A 77 12.04 43.65 8.77
C ASP A 77 10.74 42.90 9.06
N THR A 78 10.86 41.61 9.34
CA THR A 78 9.73 40.68 9.48
C THR A 78 8.81 41.03 10.66
N GLU A 79 9.34 41.62 11.73
CA GLU A 79 8.56 41.96 12.93
C GLU A 79 7.62 43.14 12.63
N ALA A 80 8.14 44.23 12.06
CA ALA A 80 7.32 45.36 11.60
C ALA A 80 6.30 44.96 10.50
N GLN A 81 6.66 44.05 9.60
CA GLN A 81 5.72 43.50 8.62
C GLN A 81 4.62 42.65 9.27
N CYS A 82 4.93 41.91 10.34
CA CYS A 82 3.95 41.14 11.11
C CYS A 82 2.98 42.05 11.88
N GLU A 83 3.45 43.15 12.49
CA GLU A 83 2.57 44.13 13.16
C GLU A 83 1.54 44.71 12.17
N VAL A 84 1.99 45.20 11.02
CA VAL A 84 1.11 45.79 10.00
C VAL A 84 0.17 44.75 9.39
N MET A 85 0.63 43.51 9.20
CA MET A 85 -0.22 42.44 8.69
C MET A 85 -1.29 42.01 9.71
N GLN A 86 -1.02 42.10 11.03
CA GLN A 86 -2.06 41.95 12.04
C GLN A 86 -3.06 43.11 11.97
N GLU A 87 -2.62 44.37 11.80
CA GLU A 87 -3.54 45.50 11.61
C GLU A 87 -4.42 45.38 10.35
N ILE A 88 -3.96 44.68 9.31
CA ILE A 88 -4.75 44.36 8.12
C ILE A 88 -5.78 43.27 8.43
N VAL A 89 -5.37 42.19 9.11
CA VAL A 89 -6.28 41.13 9.56
C VAL A 89 -7.36 41.67 10.49
N ASP A 90 -7.00 42.51 11.46
CA ASP A 90 -7.93 43.16 12.39
C ASP A 90 -8.94 44.07 11.66
N GLN A 91 -8.56 44.67 10.52
CA GLN A 91 -9.48 45.46 9.68
C GLN A 91 -10.49 44.58 8.92
N VAL A 92 -10.04 43.44 8.38
CA VAL A 92 -10.89 42.45 7.68
C VAL A 92 -11.90 41.79 8.63
N LEU A 93 -11.64 41.85 9.94
CA LEU A 93 -12.47 41.28 11.00
C LEU A 93 -13.59 42.21 11.51
N GLU A 94 -13.71 43.45 10.98
CA GLU A 94 -14.82 44.36 11.29
C GLU A 94 -16.15 43.89 10.65
N GLU A 95 -17.28 44.02 11.36
CA GLU A 95 -18.55 43.38 10.96
C GLU A 95 -19.16 43.85 9.62
N ASP A 96 -18.76 45.03 9.11
CA ASP A 96 -19.28 45.66 7.88
C ASP A 96 -18.26 45.59 6.70
N PHE A 97 -17.28 44.69 6.72
CA PHE A 97 -16.23 44.63 5.68
C PHE A 97 -16.76 44.21 4.29
N ASP A 98 -16.30 44.89 3.23
CA ASP A 98 -16.76 44.72 1.85
C ASP A 98 -16.09 43.53 1.12
N SER A 99 -16.90 42.68 0.47
CA SER A 99 -16.43 41.54 -0.32
C SER A 99 -15.71 41.94 -1.61
N GLU A 100 -15.95 43.14 -2.16
CA GLU A 100 -15.14 43.64 -3.28
C GLU A 100 -13.73 44.02 -2.81
N GLN A 101 -13.58 44.60 -1.60
CA GLN A 101 -12.28 44.90 -0.99
C GLN A 101 -11.45 43.64 -0.69
N LEU A 102 -12.09 42.53 -0.28
CA LEU A 102 -11.44 41.23 -0.03
C LEU A 102 -10.65 40.72 -1.25
N SER A 103 -11.25 40.76 -2.44
CA SER A 103 -10.62 40.28 -3.69
C SER A 103 -9.46 41.19 -4.15
N VAL A 104 -9.58 42.51 -3.95
CA VAL A 104 -8.50 43.46 -4.22
C VAL A 104 -7.35 43.27 -3.22
N LEU A 105 -7.64 43.09 -1.93
CA LEU A 105 -6.64 42.83 -0.90
C LEU A 105 -5.88 41.52 -1.16
N ALA A 106 -6.57 40.46 -1.56
CA ALA A 106 -5.95 39.20 -2.00
C ALA A 106 -4.99 39.42 -3.19
N SER A 107 -5.33 40.31 -4.14
CA SER A 107 -4.44 40.71 -5.25
C SER A 107 -3.15 41.38 -4.74
N CYS A 108 -3.27 42.31 -3.79
CA CYS A 108 -2.12 43.01 -3.21
C CYS A 108 -1.20 42.06 -2.44
N LEU A 109 -1.78 41.19 -1.61
CA LEU A 109 -1.04 40.23 -0.78
C LEU A 109 -0.35 39.15 -1.63
N GLN A 110 -0.97 38.70 -2.72
CA GLN A 110 -0.36 37.78 -3.70
C GLN A 110 0.96 38.33 -4.25
N GLU A 111 0.96 39.57 -4.73
CA GLU A 111 2.12 40.19 -5.36
C GLU A 111 3.18 40.62 -4.33
N LEU A 112 2.78 41.08 -3.14
CA LEU A 112 3.68 41.35 -2.02
C LEU A 112 4.45 40.10 -1.57
N PHE A 113 3.75 38.98 -1.40
CA PHE A 113 4.37 37.72 -0.94
C PHE A 113 4.82 36.82 -2.09
N LYS A 114 4.87 37.30 -3.34
CA LYS A 114 5.31 36.55 -4.53
C LYS A 114 6.69 35.88 -4.36
N ALA A 115 7.59 36.50 -3.60
CA ALA A 115 8.90 35.93 -3.25
C ALA A 115 8.84 34.84 -2.17
N HIS A 116 7.91 34.93 -1.20
CA HIS A 116 7.70 33.91 -0.15
C HIS A 116 7.27 32.56 -0.73
N PHE A 117 6.54 32.59 -1.85
CA PHE A 117 6.10 31.41 -2.61
C PHE A 117 7.17 30.85 -3.59
N ARG A 118 8.39 31.41 -3.59
CA ARG A 118 9.51 31.08 -4.49
C ARG A 118 10.76 30.65 -3.71
N GLY A 119 10.64 29.58 -2.92
CA GLY A 119 11.77 29.01 -2.19
C GLY A 119 11.42 27.71 -1.47
N GLU A 120 12.46 27.04 -0.96
CA GLU A 120 12.33 25.90 -0.06
C GLU A 120 11.74 26.38 1.27
N VAL A 121 10.63 25.79 1.70
CA VAL A 121 9.83 26.31 2.84
C VAL A 121 10.33 25.73 4.15
N LEU A 122 10.83 24.48 4.12
CA LEU A 122 11.30 23.74 5.28
C LEU A 122 12.75 24.14 5.65
N PRO A 123 13.04 24.57 6.89
CA PRO A 123 14.41 24.90 7.34
C PRO A 123 15.44 23.79 7.07
N GLU A 124 16.72 24.14 6.83
CA GLU A 124 17.80 23.15 6.61
C GLU A 124 17.93 22.17 7.78
N GLU A 125 17.99 22.69 9.02
CA GLU A 125 17.86 21.89 10.24
C GLU A 125 16.41 21.92 10.74
N VAL A 126 15.73 20.78 10.68
CA VAL A 126 14.34 20.64 11.13
C VAL A 126 14.30 20.45 12.65
N THR A 127 14.02 21.53 13.37
CA THR A 127 13.88 21.55 14.83
C THR A 127 12.56 22.19 15.23
N GLU A 128 12.08 21.91 16.44
CA GLU A 128 10.85 22.48 17.00
C GLU A 128 10.91 24.02 17.16
N GLU A 129 12.10 24.60 17.13
CA GLU A 129 12.33 26.06 17.20
C GLU A 129 12.43 26.68 15.80
N SER A 130 13.24 26.11 14.90
CA SER A 130 13.36 26.57 13.50
C SER A 130 12.08 26.39 12.69
N LEU A 131 11.26 25.38 12.99
CA LEU A 131 9.92 25.23 12.42
C LEU A 131 9.01 26.41 12.83
N GLU A 132 8.95 26.76 14.12
CA GLU A 132 8.12 27.88 14.61
C GLU A 132 8.62 29.23 14.07
N GLU A 133 9.93 29.43 13.96
CA GLU A 133 10.53 30.60 13.30
C GLU A 133 10.11 30.70 11.83
N SER A 134 10.13 29.60 11.09
CA SER A 134 9.78 29.57 9.66
C SER A 134 8.31 29.96 9.38
N VAL A 135 7.41 29.67 10.34
CA VAL A 135 5.99 30.06 10.30
C VAL A 135 5.69 31.39 10.99
N GLY A 136 6.70 32.07 11.54
CA GLY A 136 6.57 33.42 12.12
C GLY A 136 6.48 34.56 11.11
N LYS A 137 6.37 34.27 9.81
CA LYS A 137 6.35 35.24 8.70
C LYS A 137 4.93 35.83 8.50
N PRO A 138 4.78 37.06 7.96
CA PRO A 138 3.52 37.82 8.01
C PRO A 138 2.31 37.12 7.38
N LEU A 139 2.49 36.46 6.22
CA LEU A 139 1.44 35.70 5.53
C LEU A 139 0.75 34.68 6.46
N TYR A 140 1.52 34.01 7.33
CA TYR A 140 1.01 33.00 8.24
C TYR A 140 0.16 33.58 9.38
N LEU A 141 0.13 34.91 9.58
CA LEU A 141 -0.76 35.53 10.56
C LEU A 141 -2.24 35.37 10.20
N ILE A 142 -2.60 35.25 8.92
CA ILE A 142 -3.98 34.95 8.53
C ILE A 142 -4.39 33.59 9.12
N PHE A 143 -3.57 32.56 8.91
CA PHE A 143 -3.80 31.22 9.48
C PHE A 143 -3.73 31.23 11.01
N ARG A 144 -2.82 32.01 11.62
CA ARG A 144 -2.68 32.13 13.08
C ARG A 144 -3.92 32.71 13.74
N ASN A 145 -4.55 33.72 13.13
CA ASN A 145 -5.79 34.29 13.63
C ASN A 145 -6.96 33.33 13.39
N LEU A 146 -7.06 32.74 12.19
CA LEU A 146 -8.07 31.73 11.86
C LEU A 146 -8.02 30.52 12.82
N CYS A 147 -6.82 30.05 13.20
CA CYS A 147 -6.61 29.00 14.21
C CYS A 147 -7.01 29.38 15.65
N GLN A 148 -7.24 30.66 15.95
CA GLN A 148 -7.66 31.16 17.27
C GLN A 148 -9.15 31.52 17.34
N MET A 149 -9.80 31.65 16.18
CA MET A 149 -11.25 31.85 16.07
C MET A 149 -12.05 30.61 16.50
N GLN A 150 -13.36 30.80 16.67
CA GLN A 150 -14.34 29.72 16.73
C GLN A 150 -15.09 29.65 15.40
N GLU A 151 -15.40 28.43 14.94
CA GLU A 151 -16.02 28.17 13.63
C GLU A 151 -17.42 28.82 13.49
N ASP A 152 -18.16 28.97 14.60
CA ASP A 152 -19.48 29.62 14.65
C ASP A 152 -19.47 31.16 14.46
N ASN A 153 -18.29 31.79 14.32
CA ASN A 153 -18.15 33.25 14.25
C ASN A 153 -18.22 33.76 12.80
N SER A 154 -18.94 34.86 12.53
CA SER A 154 -18.95 35.52 11.21
C SER A 154 -17.55 35.97 10.76
N SER A 155 -16.71 36.37 11.72
CA SER A 155 -15.28 36.65 11.52
C SER A 155 -14.47 35.46 10.97
N PHE A 156 -14.90 34.22 11.25
CA PHE A 156 -14.23 33.01 10.76
C PHE A 156 -14.50 32.82 9.26
N SER A 157 -15.75 32.99 8.82
CA SER A 157 -16.10 33.01 7.39
C SER A 157 -15.36 34.09 6.63
N LEU A 158 -15.29 35.34 7.14
CA LEU A 158 -14.57 36.45 6.47
C LEU A 158 -13.09 36.14 6.20
N LEU A 159 -12.40 35.46 7.13
CA LEU A 159 -11.02 35.02 6.92
C LEU A 159 -10.91 33.80 5.99
N LEU A 160 -11.89 32.90 5.95
CA LEU A 160 -11.95 31.83 4.96
C LEU A 160 -12.19 32.38 3.55
N ASP A 161 -13.04 33.39 3.40
CA ASP A 161 -13.30 34.07 2.12
C ASP A 161 -12.02 34.77 1.61
N LEU A 162 -11.26 35.44 2.49
CA LEU A 162 -9.94 36.01 2.16
C LEU A 162 -8.96 34.93 1.67
N LEU A 163 -8.93 33.77 2.34
CA LEU A 163 -8.06 32.66 1.95
C LEU A 163 -8.53 31.97 0.65
N SER A 164 -9.84 31.94 0.37
CA SER A 164 -10.41 31.39 -0.86
C SER A 164 -10.05 32.27 -2.07
N GLU A 165 -10.19 33.60 -1.94
CA GLU A 165 -9.73 34.58 -2.93
C GLU A 165 -8.21 34.49 -3.14
N LEU A 166 -7.41 34.38 -2.06
CA LEU A 166 -5.97 34.16 -2.16
C LEU A 166 -5.63 32.84 -2.86
N TYR A 167 -6.34 31.75 -2.59
CA TYR A 167 -6.10 30.43 -3.20
C TYR A 167 -6.43 30.40 -4.69
N GLN A 168 -7.53 31.05 -5.11
CA GLN A 168 -7.89 31.17 -6.52
C GLN A 168 -6.79 31.87 -7.35
N ARG A 169 -6.02 32.74 -6.69
CA ARG A 169 -4.96 33.58 -7.28
C ARG A 169 -3.57 32.96 -7.13
N GLN A 170 -3.31 32.31 -6.02
CA GLN A 170 -2.04 31.70 -5.63
C GLN A 170 -2.30 30.33 -4.97
N PRO A 171 -2.41 29.24 -5.75
CA PRO A 171 -2.77 27.92 -5.22
C PRO A 171 -1.77 27.40 -4.19
N LYS A 172 -0.51 27.83 -4.24
CA LYS A 172 0.53 27.47 -3.26
C LYS A 172 0.13 27.76 -1.81
N ILE A 173 -0.80 28.69 -1.56
CA ILE A 173 -1.26 29.00 -0.19
C ILE A 173 -1.90 27.79 0.52
N GLY A 174 -2.49 26.84 -0.22
CA GLY A 174 -3.14 25.66 0.36
C GLY A 174 -2.14 24.68 1.01
N TYR A 175 -1.07 24.28 0.32
CA TYR A 175 -0.01 23.49 0.96
C TYR A 175 0.82 24.29 2.01
N HIS A 176 0.88 25.63 1.88
CA HIS A 176 1.43 26.47 2.96
C HIS A 176 0.54 26.47 4.22
N LEU A 177 -0.79 26.33 4.09
CA LEU A 177 -1.70 26.13 5.22
C LEU A 177 -1.47 24.76 5.86
N LEU A 178 -1.36 23.69 5.07
CA LEU A 178 -0.99 22.35 5.58
C LEU A 178 0.36 22.37 6.33
N TYR A 179 1.34 23.13 5.83
CA TYR A 179 2.60 23.35 6.55
C TYR A 179 2.43 24.10 7.86
N TYR A 180 1.67 25.20 7.87
CA TYR A 180 1.40 25.95 9.10
C TYR A 180 0.70 25.09 10.17
N LEU A 181 -0.33 24.34 9.76
CA LEU A 181 -1.08 23.42 10.63
C LEU A 181 -0.21 22.30 11.20
N ARG A 182 0.84 21.89 10.48
CA ARG A 182 1.81 20.90 10.95
C ARG A 182 2.93 21.50 11.82
N ALA A 183 3.41 22.71 11.51
CA ALA A 183 4.65 23.26 12.05
C ALA A 183 4.46 24.23 13.25
N SER A 184 3.31 24.91 13.38
CA SER A 184 3.08 25.83 14.50
C SER A 184 2.44 25.14 15.71
N LYS A 185 3.00 25.38 16.90
CA LYS A 185 2.39 24.94 18.18
C LYS A 185 1.00 25.55 18.40
N ALA A 186 0.69 26.71 17.83
CA ALA A 186 -0.62 27.35 17.94
C ALA A 186 -1.73 26.62 17.15
N ALA A 187 -1.33 25.80 16.16
CA ALA A 187 -2.21 25.02 15.30
C ALA A 187 -2.27 23.51 15.66
N ALA A 188 -1.52 23.07 16.67
CA ALA A 188 -1.44 21.67 17.06
C ALA A 188 -2.84 21.06 17.34
N GLY A 189 -3.19 20.01 16.59
CA GLY A 189 -4.49 19.34 16.68
C GLY A 189 -5.66 20.05 16.00
N LYS A 190 -5.39 21.00 15.08
CA LYS A 190 -6.41 21.75 14.32
C LYS A 190 -6.39 21.48 12.82
N MET A 191 -5.90 20.31 12.38
CA MET A 191 -5.80 20.00 10.94
C MET A 191 -7.15 20.05 10.22
N ASN A 192 -8.25 19.76 10.92
CA ASN A 192 -9.65 19.93 10.46
C ASN A 192 -9.94 21.33 9.87
N LEU A 193 -9.20 22.38 10.24
CA LEU A 193 -9.34 23.71 9.66
C LEU A 193 -9.09 23.72 8.14
N TYR A 194 -8.27 22.80 7.64
CA TYR A 194 -8.08 22.59 6.21
C TYR A 194 -9.33 22.05 5.51
N GLU A 195 -10.22 21.33 6.21
CA GLU A 195 -11.52 20.93 5.68
C GLU A 195 -12.44 22.13 5.48
N SER A 196 -12.48 23.05 6.46
CA SER A 196 -13.24 24.31 6.37
C SER A 196 -12.71 25.19 5.22
N PHE A 197 -11.38 25.28 5.09
CA PHE A 197 -10.73 25.94 3.95
C PHE A 197 -11.10 25.29 2.62
N ALA A 198 -10.94 23.98 2.46
CA ALA A 198 -11.26 23.28 1.22
C ALA A 198 -12.74 23.44 0.81
N GLN A 199 -13.66 23.44 1.77
CA GLN A 199 -15.09 23.71 1.56
C GLN A 199 -15.38 25.16 1.15
N ALA A 200 -14.58 26.13 1.61
CA ALA A 200 -14.67 27.53 1.20
C ALA A 200 -14.03 27.81 -0.18
N THR A 201 -13.14 26.94 -0.67
CA THR A 201 -12.61 27.05 -2.05
C THR A 201 -13.68 26.78 -3.10
N GLN A 202 -13.46 27.30 -4.32
CA GLN A 202 -14.34 27.04 -5.47
C GLN A 202 -14.39 25.57 -5.93
N LEU A 203 -13.57 24.68 -5.34
CA LEU A 203 -13.67 23.23 -5.54
C LEU A 203 -14.82 22.64 -4.71
N GLY A 204 -15.03 23.15 -3.49
CA GLY A 204 -16.06 22.69 -2.56
C GLY A 204 -15.86 21.27 -2.01
N ASP A 205 -14.71 20.62 -2.27
CA ASP A 205 -14.41 19.27 -1.81
C ASP A 205 -12.97 19.11 -1.30
N LEU A 206 -12.85 18.40 -0.17
CA LEU A 206 -11.57 18.16 0.53
C LEU A 206 -10.58 17.34 -0.30
N HIS A 207 -11.06 16.34 -1.05
CA HIS A 207 -10.20 15.37 -1.70
C HIS A 207 -9.47 15.98 -2.91
N THR A 208 -10.19 16.67 -3.80
CA THR A 208 -9.57 17.35 -4.95
C THR A 208 -8.64 18.47 -4.48
N CYS A 209 -9.04 19.25 -3.46
CA CYS A 209 -8.20 20.29 -2.89
C CYS A 209 -6.88 19.70 -2.34
N LEU A 210 -6.97 18.66 -1.51
CA LEU A 210 -5.79 17.98 -0.94
C LEU A 210 -4.89 17.36 -2.01
N MET A 211 -5.46 16.74 -3.05
CA MET A 211 -4.66 16.18 -4.15
C MET A 211 -3.98 17.28 -4.97
N MET A 212 -4.65 18.42 -5.23
CA MET A 212 -4.04 19.56 -5.93
C MET A 212 -2.92 20.22 -5.13
N ASP A 213 -3.14 20.47 -3.83
CA ASP A 213 -2.14 21.06 -2.94
C ASP A 213 -0.91 20.16 -2.77
N MET A 214 -1.12 18.86 -2.55
CA MET A 214 -0.02 17.91 -2.46
C MET A 214 0.70 17.75 -3.82
N LYS A 215 0.01 17.91 -4.96
CA LYS A 215 0.62 17.92 -6.29
C LYS A 215 1.48 19.16 -6.54
N ALA A 216 1.05 20.34 -6.07
CA ALA A 216 1.85 21.57 -6.13
C ALA A 216 3.08 21.48 -5.22
N CYS A 217 2.89 21.02 -3.97
CA CYS A 217 3.98 20.73 -3.03
C CYS A 217 5.01 19.75 -3.61
N GLN A 218 4.55 18.72 -4.35
CA GLN A 218 5.41 17.76 -5.05
C GLN A 218 6.22 18.37 -6.20
N GLU A 219 5.70 19.40 -6.88
CA GLU A 219 6.42 20.11 -7.96
C GLU A 219 7.43 21.15 -7.42
N ASP A 220 7.13 21.74 -6.26
CA ASP A 220 7.92 22.83 -5.67
C ASP A 220 8.98 22.37 -4.66
N ASP A 221 8.62 21.53 -3.69
CA ASP A 221 9.46 21.16 -2.54
C ASP A 221 9.19 19.71 -2.10
N VAL A 222 9.89 18.76 -2.72
CA VAL A 222 9.82 17.32 -2.39
C VAL A 222 10.22 17.03 -0.94
N ARG A 223 11.03 17.89 -0.31
CA ARG A 223 11.48 17.74 1.08
C ARG A 223 10.36 18.14 2.05
N LEU A 224 9.63 19.20 1.75
CA LEU A 224 8.36 19.55 2.42
C LEU A 224 7.30 18.45 2.23
N LEU A 225 7.13 17.90 1.02
CA LEU A 225 6.21 16.80 0.74
C LEU A 225 6.47 15.59 1.66
N CYS A 226 7.74 15.20 1.82
CA CYS A 226 8.14 14.10 2.71
C CYS A 226 7.83 14.42 4.18
N HIS A 227 8.08 15.66 4.62
CA HIS A 227 7.80 16.10 5.99
C HIS A 227 6.30 16.15 6.31
N LEU A 228 5.46 16.54 5.35
CA LEU A 228 4.00 16.61 5.50
C LEU A 228 3.32 15.24 5.45
N THR A 229 3.85 14.31 4.65
CA THR A 229 3.25 12.99 4.37
C THR A 229 2.75 12.24 5.64
N PRO A 230 3.52 12.09 6.73
CA PRO A 230 3.05 11.49 7.99
C PRO A 230 1.74 12.09 8.54
N SER A 231 1.64 13.42 8.59
CA SER A 231 0.44 14.13 9.07
C SER A 231 -0.75 13.97 8.12
N ILE A 232 -0.53 14.13 6.81
CA ILE A 232 -1.62 14.09 5.82
C ILE A 232 -2.30 12.71 5.78
N TYR A 233 -1.54 11.62 5.89
CA TYR A 233 -2.09 10.26 6.00
C TYR A 233 -2.73 9.95 7.37
N THR A 234 -2.41 10.70 8.42
CA THR A 234 -2.94 10.49 9.78
C THR A 234 -4.25 11.24 9.98
N GLU A 235 -4.32 12.49 9.54
CA GLU A 235 -5.48 13.38 9.74
C GLU A 235 -6.56 13.17 8.65
N PHE A 236 -6.17 12.85 7.41
CA PHE A 236 -7.09 12.58 6.28
C PHE A 236 -7.03 11.13 5.76
N PRO A 237 -7.24 10.11 6.62
CA PRO A 237 -7.04 8.71 6.26
C PRO A 237 -8.08 8.18 5.28
N ASP A 238 -9.27 8.78 5.20
CA ASP A 238 -10.32 8.33 4.28
C ASP A 238 -10.15 8.93 2.86
N GLU A 239 -9.40 10.01 2.72
CA GLU A 239 -9.13 10.69 1.46
C GLU A 239 -7.84 10.14 0.84
N THR A 240 -6.87 9.77 1.67
CA THR A 240 -5.52 9.34 1.27
C THR A 240 -5.35 7.83 1.11
N LEU A 241 -6.13 7.01 1.82
CA LEU A 241 -5.96 5.54 1.81
C LEU A 241 -6.94 4.80 0.87
N ARG A 242 -7.85 5.51 0.21
CA ARG A 242 -8.83 4.94 -0.74
C ARG A 242 -8.28 4.76 -2.16
N SER A 243 -7.33 5.58 -2.58
CA SER A 243 -6.71 5.54 -3.93
C SER A 243 -5.18 5.50 -3.87
N GLY A 244 -4.56 5.06 -4.96
CA GLY A 244 -3.10 5.08 -5.13
C GLY A 244 -2.51 6.44 -5.51
N GLU A 245 -3.33 7.47 -5.72
CA GLU A 245 -2.92 8.78 -6.26
C GLU A 245 -1.86 9.50 -5.42
N LEU A 246 -2.10 9.75 -4.13
CA LEU A 246 -1.09 10.38 -3.26
C LEU A 246 0.17 9.52 -3.11
N LEU A 247 0.02 8.19 -3.08
CA LEU A 247 1.16 7.28 -3.05
C LEU A 247 2.00 7.41 -4.32
N ASN A 248 1.39 7.47 -5.51
CA ASN A 248 2.08 7.67 -6.77
C ASN A 248 2.81 9.02 -6.81
N MET A 249 2.14 10.10 -6.41
CA MET A 249 2.75 11.43 -6.32
C MET A 249 4.01 11.41 -5.43
N ILE A 250 3.98 10.70 -4.30
CA ILE A 250 5.17 10.55 -3.45
C ILE A 250 6.25 9.70 -4.14
N VAL A 251 5.93 8.47 -4.59
CA VAL A 251 6.96 7.55 -5.09
C VAL A 251 7.61 7.97 -6.42
N ALA A 252 6.98 8.88 -7.17
CA ALA A 252 7.49 9.44 -8.43
C ALA A 252 8.66 10.42 -8.26
N VAL A 253 8.80 11.05 -7.08
CA VAL A 253 9.81 12.12 -6.84
C VAL A 253 10.80 11.83 -5.71
N ILE A 254 10.48 10.94 -4.77
CA ILE A 254 11.39 10.67 -3.64
C ILE A 254 12.72 10.04 -4.07
N ASP A 255 13.77 10.32 -3.30
CA ASP A 255 15.03 9.58 -3.38
C ASP A 255 15.08 8.38 -2.41
N SER A 256 16.22 7.67 -2.38
CA SER A 256 16.41 6.50 -1.51
C SER A 256 16.59 6.82 -0.02
N ALA A 257 16.97 8.04 0.34
CA ALA A 257 17.05 8.49 1.73
C ALA A 257 15.65 8.87 2.25
N GLN A 258 14.89 9.64 1.46
CA GLN A 258 13.49 9.97 1.72
C GLN A 258 12.61 8.71 1.82
N LEU A 259 12.83 7.71 0.93
CA LEU A 259 12.18 6.40 1.06
C LEU A 259 12.52 5.72 2.40
N GLN A 260 13.78 5.77 2.84
CA GLN A 260 14.21 5.18 4.11
C GLN A 260 13.62 5.92 5.31
N GLU A 261 13.47 7.25 5.25
CA GLU A 261 12.79 8.05 6.26
C GLU A 261 11.30 7.70 6.35
N LEU A 262 10.58 7.64 5.22
CA LEU A 262 9.18 7.22 5.18
C LEU A 262 8.98 5.78 5.69
N VAL A 263 9.87 4.86 5.34
CA VAL A 263 9.90 3.49 5.92
C VAL A 263 10.12 3.52 7.43
N CYS A 264 11.00 4.38 7.95
CA CYS A 264 11.16 4.57 9.40
C CYS A 264 9.89 5.13 10.05
N HIS A 265 9.22 6.13 9.45
CA HIS A 265 7.95 6.64 9.95
C HIS A 265 6.87 5.55 10.03
N VAL A 266 6.76 4.69 9.01
CA VAL A 266 5.86 3.53 9.03
C VAL A 266 6.23 2.56 10.16
N MET A 267 7.50 2.19 10.29
CA MET A 267 7.97 1.24 11.32
C MET A 267 7.83 1.77 12.74
N MET A 268 7.85 3.10 12.94
CA MET A 268 7.56 3.74 14.23
C MET A 268 6.06 3.86 14.53
N GLY A 269 5.19 3.64 13.54
CA GLY A 269 3.74 3.86 13.67
C GLY A 269 3.30 5.32 13.46
N ASN A 270 4.18 6.17 12.96
CA ASN A 270 3.95 7.59 12.68
C ASN A 270 3.35 7.85 11.28
N LEU A 271 3.23 6.82 10.44
CA LEU A 271 2.69 6.88 9.08
C LEU A 271 2.01 5.56 8.73
N VAL A 272 0.83 5.62 8.12
CA VAL A 272 0.15 4.48 7.51
C VAL A 272 -0.27 4.89 6.11
N MET A 273 0.22 4.19 5.09
CA MET A 273 -0.09 4.44 3.66
C MET A 273 -0.96 3.33 3.05
N PHE A 274 -1.17 2.21 3.75
CA PHE A 274 -1.94 1.07 3.27
C PHE A 274 -2.90 0.53 4.33
N ARG A 275 -4.17 0.30 3.94
CA ARG A 275 -5.15 -0.46 4.72
C ARG A 275 -5.46 -1.81 4.06
N LYS A 276 -5.91 -2.79 4.85
CA LYS A 276 -6.18 -4.17 4.38
C LYS A 276 -7.30 -4.27 3.32
N ASP A 277 -8.16 -3.27 3.23
CA ASP A 277 -9.28 -3.16 2.29
C ASP A 277 -8.90 -2.50 0.95
N SER A 278 -7.95 -1.56 0.93
CA SER A 278 -7.51 -0.87 -0.29
C SER A 278 -6.20 -1.40 -0.89
N VAL A 279 -5.29 -1.94 -0.07
CA VAL A 279 -3.91 -2.29 -0.46
C VAL A 279 -3.78 -3.18 -1.69
N LEU A 280 -4.67 -4.16 -1.88
CA LEU A 280 -4.64 -5.03 -3.07
C LEU A 280 -4.96 -4.25 -4.35
N ASN A 281 -5.91 -3.31 -4.30
CA ASN A 281 -6.27 -2.50 -5.47
C ASN A 281 -5.17 -1.49 -5.80
N ILE A 282 -4.58 -0.86 -4.77
CA ILE A 282 -3.47 0.08 -4.91
C ILE A 282 -2.24 -0.62 -5.51
N LEU A 283 -1.88 -1.82 -5.02
CA LEU A 283 -0.76 -2.59 -5.59
C LEU A 283 -1.05 -3.16 -6.99
N ILE A 284 -2.31 -3.28 -7.40
CA ILE A 284 -2.69 -3.60 -8.79
C ILE A 284 -2.56 -2.36 -9.68
N GLN A 285 -2.96 -1.18 -9.21
CA GLN A 285 -2.74 0.10 -9.92
C GLN A 285 -1.24 0.37 -10.11
N SER A 286 -0.42 0.07 -9.10
CA SER A 286 1.03 0.31 -9.18
C SER A 286 1.77 -0.59 -10.17
N LEU A 287 1.13 -1.57 -10.80
CA LEU A 287 1.78 -2.39 -11.85
C LEU A 287 2.02 -1.61 -13.15
N GLU A 288 1.39 -0.45 -13.30
CA GLU A 288 1.53 0.46 -14.45
C GLU A 288 2.53 1.61 -14.19
N TRP A 289 3.14 1.65 -12.99
CA TRP A 289 4.09 2.69 -12.54
C TRP A 289 5.55 2.39 -12.95
N GLU A 290 6.45 3.38 -12.88
CA GLU A 290 7.87 3.20 -13.23
C GLU A 290 8.57 2.17 -12.32
N THR A 291 9.68 1.59 -12.81
CA THR A 291 10.48 0.59 -12.08
C THR A 291 10.85 1.05 -10.65
N PHE A 292 11.26 2.30 -10.47
CA PHE A 292 11.61 2.82 -9.14
C PHE A 292 10.38 3.04 -8.26
N GLU A 293 9.32 3.63 -8.82
CA GLU A 293 8.02 3.83 -8.16
C GLU A 293 7.45 2.52 -7.61
N GLN A 294 7.54 1.44 -8.40
CA GLN A 294 7.17 0.09 -7.96
C GLN A 294 8.03 -0.41 -6.81
N TYR A 295 9.37 -0.28 -6.87
CA TYR A 295 10.21 -0.69 -5.76
C TYR A 295 9.92 0.10 -4.48
N CYS A 296 9.70 1.42 -4.58
CA CYS A 296 9.27 2.27 -3.46
C CYS A 296 7.94 1.82 -2.87
N ALA A 297 6.91 1.63 -3.70
CA ALA A 297 5.60 1.14 -3.25
C ALA A 297 5.68 -0.23 -2.56
N TRP A 298 6.52 -1.15 -3.08
CA TRP A 298 6.77 -2.44 -2.42
C TRP A 298 7.56 -2.31 -1.12
N GLN A 299 8.59 -1.45 -1.02
CA GLN A 299 9.30 -1.24 0.26
C GLN A 299 8.38 -0.62 1.32
N LEU A 300 7.59 0.39 0.96
CA LEU A 300 6.61 1.01 1.84
C LEU A 300 5.54 0.00 2.29
N PHE A 301 5.02 -0.83 1.38
CA PHE A 301 4.09 -1.92 1.73
C PHE A 301 4.73 -2.91 2.72
N LEU A 302 5.99 -3.29 2.51
CA LEU A 302 6.69 -4.25 3.36
C LEU A 302 7.14 -3.70 4.72
N ALA A 303 7.15 -2.37 4.89
CA ALA A 303 7.27 -1.73 6.20
C ALA A 303 5.98 -1.85 7.04
N HIS A 304 4.82 -2.06 6.40
CA HIS A 304 3.55 -2.26 7.10
C HIS A 304 3.37 -3.70 7.59
N ASN A 305 2.75 -3.88 8.75
CA ASN A 305 2.37 -5.19 9.29
C ASN A 305 1.11 -5.78 8.64
N ILE A 306 1.06 -5.81 7.30
CA ILE A 306 -0.01 -6.43 6.50
C ILE A 306 0.41 -7.85 6.08
N PRO A 307 -0.32 -8.91 6.46
CA PRO A 307 0.02 -10.27 6.05
C PRO A 307 0.01 -10.44 4.53
N LEU A 308 1.01 -11.13 3.98
CA LEU A 308 1.16 -11.33 2.53
C LEU A 308 -0.06 -12.02 1.88
N GLU A 309 -0.77 -12.85 2.63
CA GLU A 309 -2.02 -13.50 2.21
C GLU A 309 -3.17 -12.50 1.91
N THR A 310 -3.08 -11.26 2.39
CA THR A 310 -4.02 -10.17 2.03
C THR A 310 -3.88 -9.74 0.57
N ILE A 311 -2.63 -9.73 0.06
CA ILE A 311 -2.31 -9.24 -1.29
C ILE A 311 -2.02 -10.35 -2.29
N ILE A 312 -1.98 -11.62 -1.86
CA ILE A 312 -1.64 -12.76 -2.73
C ILE A 312 -2.51 -12.91 -4.00
N PRO A 313 -3.77 -12.43 -4.09
CA PRO A 313 -4.52 -12.41 -5.35
C PRO A 313 -3.80 -11.69 -6.52
N ILE A 314 -2.90 -10.75 -6.23
CA ILE A 314 -2.13 -10.02 -7.24
C ILE A 314 -1.33 -10.94 -8.20
N LEU A 315 -1.00 -12.18 -7.79
CA LEU A 315 -0.34 -13.16 -8.65
C LEU A 315 -1.12 -13.50 -9.94
N GLN A 316 -2.43 -13.26 -9.99
CA GLN A 316 -3.25 -13.37 -11.21
C GLN A 316 -3.07 -12.19 -12.19
N HIS A 317 -2.65 -11.03 -11.70
CA HIS A 317 -2.41 -9.81 -12.50
C HIS A 317 -0.96 -9.72 -12.99
N LEU A 318 -0.03 -10.44 -12.35
CA LEU A 318 1.41 -10.35 -12.63
C LEU A 318 1.83 -11.15 -13.87
N LYS A 319 2.19 -10.45 -14.94
CA LYS A 319 2.69 -11.05 -16.18
C LYS A 319 4.21 -11.11 -16.19
N TYR A 320 4.75 -12.23 -16.63
CA TYR A 320 6.19 -12.55 -16.62
C TYR A 320 7.11 -11.46 -17.24
N LYS A 321 6.79 -10.94 -18.43
CA LYS A 321 7.63 -9.93 -19.12
C LYS A 321 7.29 -8.47 -18.77
N GLU A 322 6.15 -8.20 -18.14
CA GLU A 322 5.67 -6.82 -17.94
C GLU A 322 5.88 -6.31 -16.50
N HIS A 323 5.83 -7.18 -15.47
CA HIS A 323 5.89 -6.75 -14.06
C HIS A 323 7.06 -7.41 -13.27
N PRO A 324 8.33 -7.27 -13.71
CA PRO A 324 9.47 -7.94 -13.08
C PRO A 324 9.76 -7.46 -11.65
N GLU A 325 9.50 -6.19 -11.33
CA GLU A 325 9.70 -5.57 -10.01
C GLU A 325 8.84 -6.28 -8.96
N ALA A 326 7.53 -6.26 -9.14
CA ALA A 326 6.55 -6.90 -8.27
C ALA A 326 6.75 -8.42 -8.16
N LEU A 327 7.12 -9.09 -9.26
CA LEU A 327 7.48 -10.52 -9.23
C LEU A 327 8.74 -10.78 -8.39
N SER A 328 9.76 -9.92 -8.47
CA SER A 328 10.98 -10.07 -7.66
C SER A 328 10.71 -9.85 -6.16
N CYS A 329 9.94 -8.81 -5.81
CA CYS A 329 9.54 -8.50 -4.43
C CYS A 329 8.74 -9.66 -3.81
N LEU A 330 7.72 -10.17 -4.53
CA LEU A 330 6.91 -11.28 -4.04
C LEU A 330 7.71 -12.58 -3.92
N LEU A 331 8.61 -12.90 -4.84
CA LEU A 331 9.44 -14.10 -4.74
C LEU A 331 10.37 -14.04 -3.52
N LEU A 332 10.92 -12.85 -3.21
CA LEU A 332 11.79 -12.61 -2.06
C LEU A 332 11.06 -12.62 -0.71
N GLN A 333 9.73 -12.39 -0.70
CA GLN A 333 8.91 -12.43 0.51
C GLN A 333 8.21 -13.78 0.70
N LEU A 334 7.68 -14.40 -0.35
CA LEU A 334 7.07 -15.75 -0.28
C LEU A 334 8.05 -16.81 0.24
N ARG A 335 9.36 -16.67 -0.03
CA ARG A 335 10.42 -17.56 0.51
C ARG A 335 10.67 -17.39 2.03
N ARG A 336 10.06 -16.38 2.66
CA ARG A 336 10.05 -16.17 4.11
C ARG A 336 8.78 -16.74 4.74
N GLU A 337 7.69 -16.76 3.97
CA GLU A 337 6.40 -17.32 4.38
C GLU A 337 6.37 -18.85 4.45
N LYS A 338 5.53 -19.35 5.36
CA LYS A 338 5.08 -20.74 5.39
C LYS A 338 3.91 -20.88 4.41
N PRO A 339 3.93 -21.82 3.45
CA PRO A 339 2.89 -21.90 2.43
C PRO A 339 1.52 -22.23 3.05
N SER A 340 0.50 -21.45 2.66
CA SER A 340 -0.91 -21.82 2.84
C SER A 340 -1.47 -22.47 1.57
N GLU A 341 -2.64 -23.13 1.66
CA GLU A 341 -3.28 -23.71 0.48
C GLU A 341 -3.64 -22.62 -0.56
N GLU A 342 -4.01 -21.42 -0.12
CA GLU A 342 -4.36 -20.31 -1.02
C GLU A 342 -3.10 -19.71 -1.67
N MET A 343 -1.99 -19.56 -0.94
CA MET A 343 -0.71 -19.16 -1.55
C MET A 343 -0.26 -20.14 -2.63
N VAL A 344 -0.33 -21.45 -2.35
CA VAL A 344 0.04 -22.50 -3.32
C VAL A 344 -0.91 -22.51 -4.52
N LYS A 345 -2.22 -22.34 -4.30
CA LYS A 345 -3.24 -22.19 -5.35
C LYS A 345 -2.97 -20.98 -6.25
N MET A 346 -2.65 -19.82 -5.68
CA MET A 346 -2.35 -18.61 -6.44
C MET A 346 -1.05 -18.72 -7.25
N VAL A 347 -0.01 -19.33 -6.67
CA VAL A 347 1.25 -19.64 -7.36
C VAL A 347 1.05 -20.61 -8.54
N LEU A 348 0.24 -21.66 -8.36
CA LEU A 348 -0.09 -22.62 -9.43
C LEU A 348 -1.06 -22.04 -10.48
N SER A 349 -1.85 -21.02 -10.14
CA SER A 349 -2.78 -20.36 -11.07
C SER A 349 -2.08 -19.49 -12.13
N ARG A 350 -0.77 -19.24 -11.97
CA ARG A 350 0.06 -18.56 -12.98
C ARG A 350 0.19 -19.41 -14.25
N PRO A 351 0.11 -18.83 -15.46
CA PRO A 351 0.36 -19.57 -16.70
C PRO A 351 1.76 -20.19 -16.72
N CYS A 352 1.87 -21.39 -17.30
CA CYS A 352 3.17 -21.99 -17.58
C CYS A 352 3.84 -21.28 -18.77
N HIS A 353 5.08 -20.82 -18.61
CA HIS A 353 5.89 -20.25 -19.68
C HIS A 353 7.34 -20.72 -19.50
N PRO A 354 8.06 -21.19 -20.54
CA PRO A 354 9.41 -21.76 -20.38
C PRO A 354 10.40 -20.82 -19.67
N ASP A 355 10.33 -19.52 -19.94
CA ASP A 355 11.19 -18.52 -19.30
C ASP A 355 10.68 -18.05 -17.91
N ASP A 356 9.42 -18.31 -17.52
CA ASP A 356 8.90 -17.87 -16.21
C ASP A 356 9.27 -18.89 -15.11
N GLN A 357 10.39 -18.61 -14.45
CA GLN A 357 10.93 -19.45 -13.39
C GLN A 357 10.32 -19.15 -12.00
N PHE A 358 9.36 -18.23 -11.87
CA PHE A 358 8.78 -17.81 -10.59
C PHE A 358 8.17 -18.99 -9.82
N THR A 359 7.22 -19.70 -10.45
CA THR A 359 6.46 -20.79 -9.80
C THR A 359 7.38 -21.95 -9.42
N THR A 360 8.26 -22.40 -10.32
CA THR A 360 9.22 -23.47 -10.04
C THR A 360 10.18 -23.09 -8.90
N SER A 361 10.63 -21.83 -8.86
CA SER A 361 11.55 -21.33 -7.83
C SER A 361 10.93 -21.29 -6.43
N ILE A 362 9.70 -20.78 -6.29
CA ILE A 362 9.03 -20.75 -4.98
C ILE A 362 8.59 -22.14 -4.52
N LEU A 363 8.07 -22.98 -5.44
CA LEU A 363 7.75 -24.37 -5.12
C LEU A 363 8.99 -25.17 -4.69
N ARG A 364 10.13 -25.00 -5.36
CA ARG A 364 11.42 -25.59 -4.93
C ARG A 364 11.81 -25.11 -3.53
N HIS A 365 11.65 -23.81 -3.24
CA HIS A 365 12.01 -23.28 -1.92
C HIS A 365 11.14 -23.85 -0.79
N TRP A 366 9.83 -23.93 -1.00
CA TRP A 366 8.91 -24.53 -0.03
C TRP A 366 9.09 -26.04 0.09
N CYS A 367 9.31 -26.77 -1.02
CA CYS A 367 9.54 -28.22 -0.98
C CYS A 367 10.87 -28.63 -0.33
N MET A 368 11.78 -27.68 -0.07
CA MET A 368 13.04 -27.89 0.67
C MET A 368 12.95 -27.53 2.16
N LYS A 369 11.82 -27.00 2.64
CA LYS A 369 11.61 -26.53 4.03
C LYS A 369 10.33 -27.07 4.69
N HIS A 370 9.30 -27.27 3.89
CA HIS A 370 7.91 -27.53 4.29
C HIS A 370 7.30 -28.56 3.34
N ASP A 371 8.05 -29.64 3.08
CA ASP A 371 7.76 -30.67 2.08
C ASP A 371 6.44 -31.42 2.37
N GLU A 372 6.24 -31.91 3.59
CA GLU A 372 4.99 -32.58 4.00
C GLU A 372 3.76 -31.66 3.85
N LEU A 373 3.90 -30.38 4.22
CA LEU A 373 2.82 -29.40 4.18
C LEU A 373 2.46 -28.99 2.74
N LEU A 374 3.47 -28.73 1.91
CA LEU A 374 3.28 -28.46 0.48
C LEU A 374 2.66 -29.67 -0.22
N ALA A 375 3.05 -30.89 0.16
CA ALA A 375 2.51 -32.13 -0.36
C ALA A 375 1.01 -32.29 -0.07
N GLU A 376 0.55 -32.03 1.16
CA GLU A 376 -0.89 -32.04 1.50
C GLU A 376 -1.68 -30.89 0.84
N HIS A 377 -1.11 -29.68 0.72
CA HIS A 377 -1.77 -28.59 0.00
C HIS A 377 -1.93 -28.90 -1.51
N ILE A 378 -0.91 -29.45 -2.16
CA ILE A 378 -1.00 -29.85 -3.57
C ILE A 378 -1.96 -31.04 -3.75
N LYS A 379 -1.97 -32.03 -2.86
CA LYS A 379 -2.96 -33.12 -2.82
C LYS A 379 -4.39 -32.60 -2.74
N SER A 380 -4.64 -31.66 -1.83
CA SER A 380 -5.93 -30.98 -1.67
C SER A 380 -6.37 -30.31 -2.98
N LEU A 381 -5.49 -29.55 -3.63
CA LEU A 381 -5.77 -28.86 -4.90
C LEU A 381 -5.96 -29.81 -6.09
N LEU A 382 -5.17 -30.89 -6.19
CA LEU A 382 -5.32 -31.92 -7.23
C LEU A 382 -6.68 -32.62 -7.11
N ILE A 383 -7.05 -33.08 -5.92
CA ILE A 383 -8.33 -33.78 -5.68
C ILE A 383 -9.52 -32.86 -5.98
N LYS A 384 -9.47 -31.60 -5.51
CA LYS A 384 -10.53 -30.59 -5.78
C LYS A 384 -10.72 -30.37 -7.28
N ASN A 385 -9.65 -30.06 -8.02
CA ASN A 385 -9.75 -29.70 -9.44
C ASN A 385 -10.02 -30.91 -10.36
N ASN A 386 -9.63 -32.12 -9.96
CA ASN A 386 -10.00 -33.37 -10.65
C ASN A 386 -11.51 -33.69 -10.55
N SER A 387 -12.19 -33.21 -9.51
CA SER A 387 -13.62 -33.48 -9.28
C SER A 387 -14.59 -32.60 -10.09
N LEU A 388 -14.11 -31.54 -10.73
CA LEU A 388 -14.95 -30.59 -11.46
C LEU A 388 -15.52 -31.21 -12.75
N PRO A 389 -16.85 -31.38 -12.88
CA PRO A 389 -17.43 -32.05 -14.04
C PRO A 389 -17.26 -31.17 -15.29
N ARG A 390 -16.79 -31.78 -16.40
CA ARG A 390 -16.63 -31.17 -17.75
C ARG A 390 -17.96 -30.77 -18.43
N LYS A 391 -18.90 -30.14 -17.71
CA LYS A 391 -20.10 -29.52 -18.30
C LYS A 391 -19.70 -28.22 -18.99
N ARG A 392 -19.78 -28.22 -20.34
CA ARG A 392 -19.74 -27.04 -21.22
C ARG A 392 -20.21 -25.77 -20.50
N GLN A 393 -19.28 -24.90 -20.11
CA GLN A 393 -19.63 -23.56 -19.65
C GLN A 393 -20.08 -22.74 -20.88
N SER A 394 -21.17 -21.99 -20.70
CA SER A 394 -21.80 -21.25 -21.78
C SER A 394 -20.99 -19.99 -22.13
N LEU A 395 -20.91 -19.66 -23.42
CA LEU A 395 -20.32 -18.41 -23.93
C LEU A 395 -21.22 -17.21 -23.58
N ARG A 396 -21.17 -16.73 -22.33
CA ARG A 396 -21.76 -15.46 -21.85
C ARG A 396 -20.86 -14.81 -20.79
N SER A 397 -21.10 -13.51 -20.54
CA SER A 397 -20.33 -12.60 -19.66
C SER A 397 -18.83 -12.50 -19.96
N SER A 398 -18.47 -11.49 -20.77
CA SER A 398 -17.09 -11.14 -21.14
C SER A 398 -16.56 -9.96 -20.32
N SER A 399 -16.33 -10.16 -19.01
CA SER A 399 -15.68 -9.15 -18.14
C SER A 399 -14.80 -9.70 -17.01
N SER A 400 -14.82 -11.01 -16.72
CA SER A 400 -14.11 -11.60 -15.58
C SER A 400 -13.31 -12.87 -15.94
N LYS A 401 -12.42 -12.78 -16.95
CA LYS A 401 -11.51 -13.88 -17.34
C LYS A 401 -10.27 -13.97 -16.45
N LEU A 402 -10.44 -14.03 -15.12
CA LEU A 402 -9.38 -14.50 -14.23
C LEU A 402 -9.23 -16.01 -14.44
N ALA A 403 -8.00 -16.49 -14.64
CA ALA A 403 -7.74 -17.86 -15.05
C ALA A 403 -8.10 -18.85 -13.92
N GLN A 404 -9.09 -19.72 -14.16
CA GLN A 404 -9.42 -20.80 -13.24
C GLN A 404 -8.37 -21.90 -13.33
N LEU A 405 -7.69 -22.18 -12.20
CA LEU A 405 -6.67 -23.21 -12.07
C LEU A 405 -7.14 -24.56 -12.65
N THR A 406 -6.45 -25.06 -13.68
CA THR A 406 -6.79 -26.33 -14.33
C THR A 406 -5.97 -27.49 -13.77
N LEU A 407 -6.49 -28.72 -13.93
CA LEU A 407 -5.74 -29.93 -13.58
C LEU A 407 -4.44 -30.06 -14.40
N GLU A 408 -4.48 -29.73 -15.69
CA GLU A 408 -3.31 -29.73 -16.57
C GLU A 408 -2.22 -28.76 -16.09
N GLN A 409 -2.61 -27.56 -15.67
CA GLN A 409 -1.71 -26.53 -15.17
C GLN A 409 -1.00 -26.95 -13.86
N ILE A 410 -1.69 -27.65 -12.96
CA ILE A 410 -1.05 -28.21 -11.76
C ILE A 410 -0.05 -29.31 -12.13
N LEU A 411 -0.42 -30.22 -13.04
CA LEU A 411 0.46 -31.30 -13.49
C LEU A 411 1.70 -30.77 -14.22
N GLU A 412 1.57 -29.71 -15.02
CA GLU A 412 2.69 -29.10 -15.74
C GLU A 412 3.66 -28.36 -14.80
N HIS A 413 3.16 -27.61 -13.82
CA HIS A 413 4.00 -27.03 -12.76
C HIS A 413 4.68 -28.09 -11.90
N LEU A 414 4.03 -29.23 -11.65
CA LEU A 414 4.62 -30.37 -10.95
C LEU A 414 5.71 -31.08 -11.77
N ASP A 415 5.52 -31.25 -13.08
CA ASP A 415 6.54 -31.87 -13.94
C ASP A 415 7.78 -30.96 -14.07
N ASN A 416 7.57 -29.65 -14.22
CA ASN A 416 8.63 -28.65 -14.15
C ASN A 416 9.41 -28.72 -12.83
N LEU A 417 8.71 -28.88 -11.69
CA LEU A 417 9.34 -29.09 -10.38
C LEU A 417 10.10 -30.43 -10.32
N ARG A 418 9.54 -31.53 -10.84
CA ARG A 418 10.20 -32.86 -10.90
C ARG A 418 11.53 -32.75 -11.65
N LEU A 419 11.50 -32.23 -12.87
CA LEU A 419 12.69 -32.03 -13.71
C LEU A 419 13.73 -31.15 -13.01
N ASN A 420 13.31 -30.06 -12.37
CA ASN A 420 14.17 -29.16 -11.62
C ASN A 420 14.79 -29.81 -10.35
N LEU A 421 14.07 -30.72 -9.69
CA LEU A 421 14.55 -31.45 -8.51
C LEU A 421 15.51 -32.61 -8.81
N THR A 422 15.59 -33.11 -10.05
CA THR A 422 16.59 -34.14 -10.43
C THR A 422 18.04 -33.75 -10.08
N ASN A 423 18.34 -32.45 -10.12
CA ASN A 423 19.64 -31.87 -9.77
C ASN A 423 19.89 -31.73 -8.26
N THR A 424 19.07 -32.33 -7.39
CA THR A 424 19.24 -32.27 -5.93
C THR A 424 18.72 -33.53 -5.23
N LYS A 425 19.27 -33.84 -4.05
CA LYS A 425 18.87 -35.00 -3.23
C LYS A 425 17.61 -34.65 -2.44
N GLN A 426 16.47 -34.52 -3.12
CA GLN A 426 15.19 -34.15 -2.52
C GLN A 426 14.13 -35.23 -2.73
N ASN A 427 13.52 -35.67 -1.63
CA ASN A 427 12.51 -36.72 -1.57
C ASN A 427 11.06 -36.19 -1.63
N PHE A 428 10.85 -34.96 -2.11
CA PHE A 428 9.51 -34.34 -2.16
C PHE A 428 8.49 -35.20 -2.93
N PHE A 429 8.88 -35.76 -4.07
CA PHE A 429 7.99 -36.67 -4.83
C PHE A 429 7.84 -38.06 -4.21
N SER A 430 8.63 -38.40 -3.19
CA SER A 430 8.43 -39.61 -2.36
C SER A 430 7.41 -39.37 -1.23
N GLN A 431 6.88 -38.15 -1.07
CA GLN A 431 5.91 -37.85 -0.03
C GLN A 431 4.56 -38.51 -0.34
N THR A 432 4.08 -39.33 0.61
CA THR A 432 2.80 -40.08 0.53
C THR A 432 1.62 -39.23 0.02
N PRO A 433 1.42 -37.97 0.46
CA PRO A 433 0.34 -37.12 -0.05
C PRO A 433 0.39 -36.90 -1.57
N ILE A 434 1.57 -36.67 -2.16
CA ILE A 434 1.75 -36.50 -3.61
C ILE A 434 1.47 -37.82 -4.34
N LEU A 435 2.02 -38.94 -3.84
CA LEU A 435 1.83 -40.26 -4.45
C LEU A 435 0.35 -40.66 -4.51
N GLN A 436 -0.39 -40.50 -3.40
CA GLN A 436 -1.84 -40.72 -3.34
C GLN A 436 -2.61 -39.81 -4.30
N ALA A 437 -2.24 -38.53 -4.39
CA ALA A 437 -2.90 -37.57 -5.26
C ALA A 437 -2.68 -37.89 -6.76
N LEU A 438 -1.45 -38.28 -7.12
CA LEU A 438 -1.10 -38.67 -8.49
C LEU A 438 -1.85 -39.93 -8.92
N GLN A 439 -1.92 -40.99 -8.08
CA GLN A 439 -2.73 -42.18 -8.37
C GLN A 439 -4.22 -41.84 -8.55
N HIS A 440 -4.78 -41.06 -7.65
CA HIS A 440 -6.19 -40.64 -7.70
C HIS A 440 -6.51 -39.82 -8.96
N VAL A 441 -5.58 -38.97 -9.40
CA VAL A 441 -5.70 -38.23 -10.67
C VAL A 441 -5.54 -39.15 -11.87
N GLN A 442 -4.52 -40.02 -11.90
CA GLN A 442 -4.26 -40.96 -12.99
C GLN A 442 -5.48 -41.88 -13.24
N ALA A 443 -6.17 -42.30 -12.19
CA ALA A 443 -7.37 -43.15 -12.28
C ALA A 443 -8.57 -42.50 -13.02
N SER A 444 -8.65 -41.16 -13.07
CA SER A 444 -9.77 -40.43 -13.68
C SER A 444 -9.38 -39.43 -14.78
N CYS A 445 -8.08 -39.19 -15.01
CA CYS A 445 -7.61 -38.37 -16.12
C CYS A 445 -7.80 -39.08 -17.48
N ASP A 446 -7.81 -38.31 -18.57
CA ASP A 446 -7.85 -38.87 -19.92
C ASP A 446 -6.47 -39.27 -20.45
N GLU A 447 -6.46 -40.10 -21.49
CA GLU A 447 -5.24 -40.68 -22.05
C GLU A 447 -4.26 -39.64 -22.61
N ALA A 448 -4.74 -38.46 -23.03
CA ALA A 448 -3.85 -37.40 -23.54
C ALA A 448 -3.01 -36.81 -22.40
N HIS A 449 -3.61 -36.57 -21.23
CA HIS A 449 -2.88 -36.11 -20.04
C HIS A 449 -1.96 -37.21 -19.48
N LYS A 450 -2.39 -38.48 -19.50
CA LYS A 450 -1.53 -39.62 -19.10
C LYS A 450 -0.30 -39.76 -19.98
N MET A 451 -0.43 -39.56 -21.29
CA MET A 451 0.71 -39.56 -22.22
C MET A 451 1.59 -38.32 -22.06
N LYS A 452 1.00 -37.13 -21.83
CA LYS A 452 1.76 -35.88 -21.62
C LYS A 452 2.60 -35.90 -20.34
N PHE A 453 2.10 -36.50 -19.27
CA PHE A 453 2.72 -36.50 -17.94
C PHE A 453 3.10 -37.92 -17.46
N SER A 454 3.42 -38.84 -18.38
CA SER A 454 3.72 -40.25 -18.05
C SER A 454 4.84 -40.41 -17.03
N ASP A 455 5.91 -39.62 -17.20
CA ASP A 455 7.03 -39.54 -16.27
C ASP A 455 6.59 -39.19 -14.84
N LEU A 456 5.68 -38.21 -14.69
CA LEU A 456 5.21 -37.72 -13.40
C LEU A 456 4.32 -38.76 -12.72
N PHE A 457 3.46 -39.45 -13.47
CA PHE A 457 2.61 -40.51 -12.94
C PHE A 457 3.41 -41.77 -12.55
N SER A 458 4.46 -42.14 -13.30
CA SER A 458 5.26 -43.34 -13.00
C SER A 458 5.89 -43.33 -11.60
N LEU A 459 6.20 -42.15 -11.05
CA LEU A 459 6.66 -41.98 -9.66
C LEU A 459 5.68 -42.55 -8.62
N ALA A 460 4.40 -42.61 -8.95
CA ALA A 460 3.33 -43.10 -8.09
C ALA A 460 2.89 -44.53 -8.41
N GLU A 461 3.38 -45.15 -9.48
CA GLU A 461 3.01 -46.53 -9.85
C GLU A 461 3.70 -47.58 -8.95
N GLU A 462 4.84 -47.25 -8.34
CA GLU A 462 5.52 -48.11 -7.36
C GLU A 462 4.90 -48.06 -5.95
N TYR A 463 3.94 -47.15 -5.70
CA TYR A 463 3.32 -46.96 -4.38
C TYR A 463 2.14 -47.93 -4.16
N GLU A 464 2.40 -49.16 -3.66
CA GLU A 464 1.30 -50.00 -3.13
C GLU A 464 0.71 -49.37 -1.86
N ASP A 465 -0.46 -48.72 -1.98
CA ASP A 465 -1.27 -48.38 -0.81
C ASP A 465 -1.72 -49.67 -0.10
N SER A 466 -1.07 -49.92 1.05
CA SER A 466 -1.23 -51.13 1.86
C SER A 466 -2.66 -51.39 2.35
N SER A 467 -3.58 -50.41 2.26
CA SER A 467 -5.00 -50.57 2.58
C SER A 467 -5.80 -51.37 1.52
N THR A 468 -5.30 -51.49 0.29
CA THR A 468 -6.11 -51.88 -0.89
C THR A 468 -6.23 -53.39 -1.14
N LYS A 469 -5.86 -54.26 -0.17
CA LYS A 469 -5.95 -55.73 -0.33
C LYS A 469 -7.31 -56.28 0.16
N PRO A 470 -8.25 -56.66 -0.73
CA PRO A 470 -9.54 -57.21 -0.32
C PRO A 470 -9.38 -58.58 0.37
N PRO A 471 -10.18 -58.90 1.40
CA PRO A 471 -10.06 -60.15 2.14
C PRO A 471 -10.40 -61.35 1.23
N LYS A 472 -9.40 -62.20 0.97
CA LYS A 472 -9.53 -63.37 0.09
C LYS A 472 -10.59 -64.35 0.61
N SER A 473 -11.73 -64.40 -0.09
CA SER A 473 -12.83 -65.33 0.18
C SER A 473 -12.36 -66.79 0.17
N ARG A 474 -12.28 -67.42 1.35
CA ARG A 474 -11.83 -68.81 1.50
C ARG A 474 -13.02 -69.73 1.79
N ARG A 475 -13.76 -70.08 0.73
CA ARG A 475 -14.87 -71.06 0.80
C ARG A 475 -14.43 -72.39 1.43
N LYS A 476 -15.12 -72.81 2.49
CA LYS A 476 -15.37 -74.22 2.85
C LYS A 476 -16.78 -74.36 3.42
N ALA A 477 -17.53 -75.35 2.93
CA ALA A 477 -18.72 -75.89 3.61
C ALA A 477 -18.24 -76.64 4.89
N ALA A 478 -18.93 -76.56 6.04
CA ALA A 478 -20.23 -77.16 6.39
C ALA A 478 -20.21 -78.71 6.30
N LEU A 479 -20.77 -79.49 7.25
CA LEU A 479 -21.75 -79.18 8.29
C LEU A 479 -21.46 -79.92 9.62
N SER A 480 -21.93 -79.38 10.76
CA SER A 480 -22.72 -80.14 11.75
C SER A 480 -23.39 -79.21 12.79
N SER A 481 -24.68 -79.45 13.04
CA SER A 481 -25.52 -78.90 14.12
C SER A 481 -26.00 -80.12 14.98
N PRO A 482 -26.67 -80.01 16.16
CA PRO A 482 -27.57 -78.92 16.58
C PRO A 482 -27.63 -78.58 18.10
N ARG A 483 -28.58 -77.67 18.43
CA ARG A 483 -29.17 -77.35 19.76
C ARG A 483 -28.31 -76.49 20.73
N SER A 484 -28.88 -75.54 21.50
CA SER A 484 -30.25 -74.94 21.46
C SER A 484 -30.42 -73.68 22.34
N ARG A 485 -31.49 -72.91 22.04
CA ARG A 485 -32.29 -72.01 22.93
C ARG A 485 -31.77 -70.60 23.31
N LYS A 486 -32.51 -69.61 22.78
CA LYS A 486 -33.14 -68.44 23.45
C LYS A 486 -32.30 -67.33 24.13
N ASN A 487 -32.40 -66.14 23.51
CA ASN A 487 -32.86 -64.86 24.08
C ASN A 487 -32.13 -64.18 25.27
N ALA A 488 -31.43 -63.09 24.92
CA ALA A 488 -31.71 -61.70 25.35
C ALA A 488 -31.31 -61.18 26.75
N THR A 489 -31.38 -59.84 26.87
CA THR A 489 -31.29 -58.97 28.07
C THR A 489 -29.95 -58.86 28.83
N GLN A 490 -29.29 -57.70 28.66
CA GLN A 490 -28.69 -56.91 29.76
C GLN A 490 -29.83 -56.45 30.71
N PRO A 491 -29.62 -56.19 32.02
CA PRO A 491 -28.89 -55.02 32.59
C PRO A 491 -28.22 -55.38 33.96
N PRO A 492 -28.13 -54.58 35.07
CA PRO A 492 -28.16 -53.12 35.33
C PRO A 492 -27.02 -52.57 36.27
N ASN A 493 -27.20 -51.36 36.82
CA ASN A 493 -26.39 -50.57 37.78
C ASN A 493 -26.03 -51.19 39.16
N ALA A 494 -25.01 -50.61 39.84
CA ALA A 494 -24.98 -50.05 41.22
C ALA A 494 -23.55 -49.44 41.48
N GLU A 495 -23.33 -48.21 41.97
CA GLU A 495 -23.31 -47.70 43.39
C GLU A 495 -22.14 -48.34 44.21
N GLU A 496 -21.35 -47.70 45.10
CA GLU A 496 -21.41 -46.57 46.09
C GLU A 496 -19.97 -45.91 46.20
N GLU A 497 -19.57 -44.81 46.88
CA GLU A 497 -20.12 -43.62 47.59
C GLU A 497 -18.92 -42.62 47.87
N SER A 498 -19.16 -41.45 48.49
CA SER A 498 -18.25 -40.59 49.32
C SER A 498 -17.31 -39.57 48.64
N GLY A 499 -17.33 -38.26 48.98
CA GLY A 499 -18.29 -37.52 49.82
C GLY A 499 -17.87 -36.07 50.19
N SER A 500 -18.86 -35.19 50.45
CA SER A 500 -18.75 -33.78 50.96
C SER A 500 -18.09 -32.73 50.04
N SER A 501 -18.55 -31.46 49.87
CA SER A 501 -19.82 -30.70 50.09
C SER A 501 -19.64 -29.28 49.45
N SER A 502 -20.51 -28.25 49.48
CA SER A 502 -21.82 -28.01 50.11
C SER A 502 -22.63 -26.85 49.45
N ALA A 503 -23.96 -26.92 49.57
CA ALA A 503 -24.98 -25.86 49.77
C ALA A 503 -24.91 -24.43 49.13
N SER A 504 -25.79 -24.18 48.13
CA SER A 504 -26.87 -23.15 48.06
C SER A 504 -27.37 -23.04 46.59
N GLU A 505 -28.61 -23.35 46.16
CA GLU A 505 -29.96 -22.87 46.58
C GLU A 505 -30.14 -21.35 46.35
N GLU A 506 -31.16 -20.83 45.63
CA GLU A 506 -32.29 -21.36 44.81
C GLU A 506 -32.59 -20.33 43.66
N GLU A 507 -33.55 -20.43 42.71
CA GLU A 507 -34.78 -21.23 42.54
C GLU A 507 -34.93 -21.72 41.05
N ASP A 508 -36.11 -21.62 40.41
CA ASP A 508 -36.50 -22.43 39.23
C ASP A 508 -37.47 -21.71 38.23
N THR A 509 -38.09 -22.51 37.36
CA THR A 509 -39.28 -22.31 36.49
C THR A 509 -39.05 -22.04 35.00
N LYS A 510 -39.32 -23.06 34.20
CA LYS A 510 -39.56 -23.03 32.73
C LYS A 510 -41.06 -23.10 32.45
N PRO A 511 -41.53 -22.58 31.29
CA PRO A 511 -41.82 -23.52 30.20
C PRO A 511 -41.49 -23.00 28.77
N LYS A 512 -41.29 -23.95 27.84
CA LYS A 512 -41.34 -23.72 26.37
C LYS A 512 -42.78 -23.89 25.87
N PRO A 513 -43.18 -23.25 24.75
CA PRO A 513 -43.40 -24.08 23.56
C PRO A 513 -43.14 -23.44 22.17
N THR A 514 -42.82 -24.32 21.21
CA THR A 514 -43.15 -24.33 19.75
C THR A 514 -42.84 -23.14 18.82
N LYS A 515 -42.04 -23.48 17.79
CA LYS A 515 -41.81 -22.83 16.48
C LYS A 515 -43.08 -22.33 15.76
N ARG A 516 -42.95 -21.28 14.94
CA ARG A 516 -43.67 -21.16 13.65
C ARG A 516 -42.83 -20.47 12.56
N LYS A 517 -43.01 -20.86 11.30
CA LYS A 517 -42.31 -20.33 10.11
C LYS A 517 -42.99 -19.07 9.57
N ARG A 518 -42.27 -18.24 8.80
CA ARG A 518 -42.86 -17.38 7.77
C ARG A 518 -42.03 -17.36 6.48
N LYS A 519 -42.59 -17.91 5.39
CA LYS A 519 -42.34 -17.45 4.01
C LYS A 519 -43.18 -16.17 3.80
N GLY A 520 -42.87 -15.23 2.92
CA GLY A 520 -41.88 -15.24 1.85
C GLY A 520 -42.51 -15.40 0.47
N SER A 521 -43.07 -14.31 -0.08
CA SER A 521 -43.51 -14.18 -1.48
C SER A 521 -43.95 -12.75 -1.84
N SER A 522 -43.33 -12.18 -2.88
CA SER A 522 -43.88 -11.27 -3.92
C SER A 522 -44.83 -10.11 -3.58
N ALA A 523 -44.45 -8.91 -4.03
CA ALA A 523 -45.34 -7.86 -4.54
C ALA A 523 -44.82 -7.37 -5.91
N VAL A 524 -45.69 -6.90 -6.80
CA VAL A 524 -45.39 -6.45 -8.17
C VAL A 524 -46.37 -5.33 -8.56
N GLY A 525 -45.89 -4.27 -9.23
CA GLY A 525 -46.69 -3.11 -9.65
C GLY A 525 -46.88 -2.06 -8.55
N SER A 526 -47.11 -0.78 -8.87
CA SER A 526 -47.20 -0.14 -10.20
C SER A 526 -46.75 1.33 -10.12
N ASP A 527 -46.63 1.97 -11.28
CA ASP A 527 -46.36 3.40 -11.48
C ASP A 527 -47.37 4.32 -10.77
N SER A 528 -46.94 5.54 -10.41
CA SER A 528 -47.47 6.78 -11.04
C SER A 528 -46.66 8.01 -10.64
N ASP A 529 -46.67 9.00 -11.54
CA ASP A 529 -46.29 10.42 -11.42
C ASP A 529 -44.81 10.76 -11.07
#